data_AF-A0A7Y9C3W3-F1
#
_entry.id   AF-A0A7Y9C3W3-F1
#
_cell.length_a   1.000
_cell.length_b   1.000
_cell.length_c   1.000
_cell.angle_alpha   90.00
_cell.angle_beta   90.00
_cell.angle_gamma   90.00
#
_symmetry.space_group_name_H-M   'P 1'
#
loop_
_entity.id
_entity.type
_entity.pdbx_description
1 polymer ?
#
loop_
_entity_poly.entity_id
_entity_poly.type
_entity_poly.pdbx_seq_one_letter_code
_entity_poly.pdbx_strand_id
1 'polypeptide(L)'
;MTRLLLCFFCLSVFIGTNAQTNTTIFNGSSNTSGLAIRDNFLYMATTFDGTIHRIDVSNTGSGAQLVKSGLGTMQGICFKDNYLYAALDPNAPGVNKIIRLDVSQNNPVAEDVVLVQDPNGIAISGQFLYISSGHNIYKVDLSQTNPSLQLLASDMGSVFGTVGLAVKDGYLFASDSNKLVKYDLSQNSPTKITVAANLPLIQGIVASPDENYIYAASYSPSTIKRIDIASGQSQLLASISVPTLWDIEFRDGIFYTTNLEGGQVTQTSGALSLSENELSRTNVYPNPAENILHLENCTFEALYDVRGVVMEIPVSADSIDLSSLSTGVYLLKIRTSKAVETRRIVKK
;
A
#
# COMPACT_ATOMS: atom_id res chain seq x y z
N MET A 1 -59.45 -33.35 4.76
CA MET A 1 -58.82 -32.24 4.00
C MET A 1 -58.28 -31.25 5.01
N THR A 2 -56.97 -31.27 5.27
CA THR A 2 -56.33 -30.32 6.19
C THR A 2 -55.07 -29.83 5.46
N ARG A 3 -55.13 -28.60 4.93
CA ARG A 3 -54.00 -27.97 4.24
C ARG A 3 -53.08 -27.38 5.31
N LEU A 4 -51.88 -27.95 5.45
CA LEU A 4 -50.83 -27.38 6.28
C LEU A 4 -50.06 -26.35 5.44
N LEU A 5 -50.19 -25.07 5.79
CA LEU A 5 -49.48 -23.96 5.16
C LEU A 5 -48.05 -23.93 5.71
N LEU A 6 -47.07 -24.35 4.91
CA LEU A 6 -45.65 -24.31 5.29
C LEU A 6 -45.10 -22.91 4.96
N CYS A 7 -45.05 -22.03 5.96
CA CYS A 7 -44.35 -20.75 5.85
C CYS A 7 -42.84 -20.97 5.91
N PHE A 8 -42.15 -20.85 4.77
CA PHE A 8 -40.69 -20.78 4.71
C PHE A 8 -40.23 -19.40 5.18
N PHE A 9 -39.63 -19.33 6.38
CA PHE A 9 -38.94 -18.14 6.86
C PHE A 9 -37.51 -18.15 6.31
N CYS A 10 -37.27 -17.47 5.19
CA CYS A 10 -35.90 -17.24 4.70
C CYS A 10 -35.21 -16.24 5.63
N LEU A 11 -34.38 -16.75 6.53
CA LEU A 11 -33.47 -15.94 7.33
C LEU A 11 -32.31 -15.50 6.41
N SER A 12 -32.44 -14.32 5.79
CA SER A 12 -31.34 -13.69 5.05
C SER A 12 -30.31 -13.19 6.04
N VAL A 13 -29.21 -13.93 6.20
CA VAL A 13 -28.00 -13.43 6.87
C VAL A 13 -27.37 -12.41 5.94
N PHE A 14 -27.50 -11.13 6.29
CA PHE A 14 -26.74 -10.06 5.65
C PHE A 14 -25.28 -10.20 6.11
N ILE A 15 -24.45 -10.84 5.30
CA ILE A 15 -22.99 -10.70 5.42
C ILE A 15 -22.68 -9.32 4.86
N GLY A 16 -22.43 -8.35 5.75
CA GLY A 16 -21.95 -7.04 5.36
C GLY A 16 -20.57 -7.19 4.72
N THR A 17 -20.49 -7.22 3.40
CA THR A 17 -19.23 -7.01 2.69
C THR A 17 -18.92 -5.52 2.81
N ASN A 18 -17.92 -5.15 3.62
CA ASN A 18 -17.38 -3.80 3.56
C ASN A 18 -16.69 -3.67 2.20
N ALA A 19 -17.38 -3.07 1.23
CA ALA A 19 -16.79 -2.73 -0.04
C ALA A 19 -15.65 -1.73 0.20
N GLN A 20 -14.58 -1.81 -0.60
CA GLN A 20 -13.56 -0.78 -0.64
C GLN A 20 -14.23 0.57 -0.93
N THR A 21 -14.05 1.55 -0.04
CA THR A 21 -14.58 2.90 -0.22
C THR A 21 -13.44 3.86 -0.55
N ASN A 22 -13.53 4.52 -1.71
CA ASN A 22 -12.66 5.62 -2.09
C ASN A 22 -13.43 6.93 -1.86
N THR A 23 -12.90 7.81 -1.01
CA THR A 23 -13.51 9.12 -0.69
C THR A 23 -12.50 10.21 -0.96
N THR A 24 -12.84 11.16 -1.83
CA THR A 24 -12.02 12.37 -2.02
C THR A 24 -12.18 13.29 -0.82
N ILE A 25 -11.09 13.53 -0.09
CA ILE A 25 -11.06 14.35 1.13
C ILE A 25 -10.43 15.73 0.87
N PHE A 26 -9.75 15.89 -0.24
CA PHE A 26 -9.25 17.17 -0.74
C PHE A 26 -9.42 17.19 -2.26
N ASN A 27 -9.86 18.33 -2.78
CA ASN A 27 -9.98 18.56 -4.21
C ASN A 27 -9.43 19.94 -4.51
N GLY A 28 -8.10 20.04 -4.58
CA GLY A 28 -7.43 21.26 -4.95
C GLY A 28 -7.62 21.54 -6.44
N SER A 29 -7.66 22.81 -6.82
CA SER A 29 -7.59 23.20 -8.24
C SER A 29 -6.21 22.96 -8.87
N SER A 30 -5.26 22.39 -8.11
CA SER A 30 -3.84 22.28 -8.47
C SER A 30 -3.23 20.93 -8.11
N ASN A 31 -2.13 20.63 -8.79
CA ASN A 31 -1.43 19.35 -8.72
C ASN A 31 -0.93 19.04 -7.31
N THR A 32 -1.39 17.94 -6.72
CA THR A 32 -0.91 17.49 -5.39
C THR A 32 0.22 16.47 -5.54
N SER A 33 1.28 16.60 -4.75
CA SER A 33 2.44 15.71 -4.77
C SER A 33 2.65 15.01 -3.44
N GLY A 34 3.62 15.47 -2.66
CA GLY A 34 4.06 14.84 -1.43
C GLY A 34 2.94 14.78 -0.41
N LEU A 35 2.85 13.63 0.27
CA LEU A 35 2.04 13.41 1.44
C LEU A 35 2.93 13.13 2.63
N ALA A 36 2.51 13.62 3.80
CA ALA A 36 3.09 13.19 5.05
C ALA A 36 2.03 13.28 6.14
N ILE A 37 2.03 12.31 7.05
CA ILE A 37 1.03 12.24 8.11
C ILE A 37 1.69 12.40 9.48
N ARG A 38 1.09 13.23 10.34
CA ARG A 38 1.57 13.47 11.71
C ARG A 38 0.40 13.73 12.65
N ASP A 39 0.44 13.11 13.82
CA ASP A 39 -0.62 13.21 14.84
C ASP A 39 -1.98 12.85 14.25
N ASN A 40 -2.93 13.78 14.08
CA ASN A 40 -4.20 13.54 13.37
C ASN A 40 -4.30 14.27 12.02
N PHE A 41 -3.20 14.86 11.56
CA PHE A 41 -3.20 15.68 10.36
C PHE A 41 -2.45 15.01 9.23
N LEU A 42 -3.11 14.92 8.07
CA LEU A 42 -2.46 14.64 6.80
C LEU A 42 -2.08 15.96 6.16
N TYR A 43 -0.80 16.13 5.87
CA TYR A 43 -0.26 17.26 5.15
C TYR A 43 -0.10 16.87 3.69
N MET A 44 -0.45 17.78 2.78
CA MET A 44 -0.20 17.63 1.36
C MET A 44 0.49 18.86 0.79
N ALA A 45 1.50 18.60 -0.05
CA ALA A 45 2.10 19.61 -0.91
C ALA A 45 1.28 19.75 -2.21
N THR A 46 1.12 20.98 -2.68
CA THR A 46 0.69 21.27 -4.05
C THR A 46 1.92 21.65 -4.85
N THR A 47 2.25 20.86 -5.88
CA THR A 47 3.50 21.01 -6.65
C THR A 47 3.60 22.41 -7.22
N PHE A 48 2.73 22.81 -8.14
CA PHE A 48 2.95 24.05 -8.90
C PHE A 48 2.47 25.31 -8.19
N ASP A 49 1.53 25.19 -7.24
CA ASP A 49 1.05 26.34 -6.46
C ASP A 49 2.00 26.71 -5.30
N GLY A 50 2.88 25.78 -4.92
CA GLY A 50 3.84 25.99 -3.85
C GLY A 50 3.18 26.21 -2.49
N THR A 51 2.11 25.45 -2.21
CA THR A 51 1.40 25.49 -0.94
C THR A 51 1.45 24.16 -0.20
N ILE A 52 1.38 24.23 1.13
CA ILE A 52 1.14 23.08 1.99
C ILE A 52 -0.23 23.27 2.62
N HIS A 53 -1.08 22.27 2.46
CA HIS A 53 -2.35 22.16 3.16
C HIS A 53 -2.28 21.03 4.19
N ARG A 54 -3.18 21.07 5.17
CA ARG A 54 -3.41 19.94 6.08
C ARG A 54 -4.90 19.66 6.21
N ILE A 55 -5.25 18.41 6.47
CA ILE A 55 -6.61 18.00 6.82
C ILE A 55 -6.57 17.13 8.07
N ASP A 56 -7.53 17.33 8.97
CA ASP A 56 -7.73 16.45 10.11
C ASP A 56 -8.36 15.13 9.62
N VAL A 57 -7.61 14.04 9.69
CA VAL A 57 -8.07 12.73 9.20
C VAL A 57 -9.09 12.08 10.13
N SER A 58 -9.25 12.58 11.37
CA SER A 58 -10.31 12.14 12.28
C SER A 58 -11.64 12.84 12.01
N ASN A 59 -11.62 13.97 11.29
CA ASN A 59 -12.81 14.71 10.90
C ASN A 59 -12.57 15.48 9.58
N THR A 60 -12.57 14.72 8.48
CA THR A 60 -12.33 15.25 7.13
C THR A 60 -13.40 16.27 6.68
N GLY A 61 -14.57 16.28 7.32
CA GLY A 61 -15.63 17.27 7.09
C GLY A 61 -15.25 18.71 7.46
N SER A 62 -14.18 18.90 8.26
CA SER A 62 -13.64 20.24 8.57
C SER A 62 -12.96 20.91 7.37
N GLY A 63 -12.70 20.15 6.30
CA GLY A 63 -12.00 20.62 5.12
C GLY A 63 -10.49 20.82 5.36
N ALA A 64 -9.77 21.11 4.28
CA ALA A 64 -8.34 21.36 4.33
C ALA A 64 -8.04 22.81 4.74
N GLN A 65 -6.98 22.98 5.54
CA GLN A 65 -6.47 24.27 6.01
C GLN A 65 -5.14 24.57 5.32
N LEU A 66 -4.96 25.80 4.85
CA LEU A 66 -3.66 26.26 4.35
C LEU A 66 -2.67 26.38 5.53
N VAL A 67 -1.50 25.74 5.42
CA VAL A 67 -0.41 25.83 6.38
C VAL A 67 0.61 26.87 5.93
N LYS A 68 0.97 26.83 4.65
CA LYS A 68 1.98 27.72 4.07
C LYS A 68 1.78 27.89 2.57
N SER A 69 2.10 29.07 2.05
CA SER A 69 2.16 29.37 0.62
C SER A 69 3.50 30.01 0.24
N GLY A 70 3.76 30.15 -1.05
CA GLY A 70 4.95 30.81 -1.57
C GLY A 70 6.23 29.99 -1.45
N LEU A 71 6.12 28.66 -1.44
CA LEU A 71 7.26 27.74 -1.31
C LEU A 71 7.87 27.35 -2.67
N GLY A 72 7.21 27.67 -3.78
CA GLY A 72 7.62 27.20 -5.11
C GLY A 72 7.36 25.71 -5.29
N THR A 73 7.95 25.13 -6.35
CA THR A 73 7.61 23.76 -6.76
C THR A 73 8.06 22.70 -5.76
N MET A 74 7.12 21.93 -5.22
CA MET A 74 7.38 20.88 -4.21
C MET A 74 7.17 19.46 -4.74
N GLN A 75 8.09 18.57 -4.34
CA GLN A 75 8.05 17.13 -4.63
C GLN A 75 7.62 16.36 -3.37
N GLY A 76 8.52 15.59 -2.75
CA GLY A 76 8.25 14.87 -1.51
C GLY A 76 8.26 15.76 -0.27
N ILE A 77 7.44 15.38 0.72
CA ILE A 77 7.46 15.95 2.07
C ILE A 77 7.59 14.83 3.10
N CYS A 78 8.17 15.12 4.27
CA CYS A 78 8.20 14.17 5.39
C CYS A 78 8.35 14.92 6.72
N PHE A 79 8.23 14.21 7.85
CA PHE A 79 8.33 14.81 9.18
C PHE A 79 9.54 14.33 9.97
N LYS A 80 10.08 15.25 10.78
CA LYS A 80 10.85 14.92 11.98
C LYS A 80 10.46 15.87 13.09
N ASP A 81 10.00 15.31 14.21
CA ASP A 81 9.51 16.06 15.36
C ASP A 81 8.46 17.12 14.91
N ASN A 82 8.72 18.39 15.23
CA ASN A 82 7.85 19.50 14.86
C ASN A 82 7.99 20.00 13.42
N TYR A 83 9.02 19.54 12.70
CA TYR A 83 9.39 20.09 11.41
C TYR A 83 8.87 19.23 10.26
N LEU A 84 8.19 19.88 9.32
CA LEU A 84 7.94 19.33 7.99
C LEU A 84 9.13 19.69 7.10
N TYR A 85 9.73 18.69 6.46
CA TYR A 85 10.78 18.84 5.46
C TYR A 85 10.16 18.70 4.07
N ALA A 86 10.63 19.49 3.12
CA ALA A 86 10.13 19.47 1.74
C ALA A 86 11.29 19.54 0.74
N ALA A 87 11.19 18.72 -0.30
CA ALA A 87 12.05 18.80 -1.48
C ALA A 87 11.51 19.83 -2.46
N LEU A 88 12.32 20.86 -2.76
CA LEU A 88 11.97 21.93 -3.67
C LEU A 88 12.76 21.79 -4.97
N ASP A 89 12.01 21.72 -6.06
CA ASP A 89 12.52 21.71 -7.43
C ASP A 89 11.80 22.80 -8.26
N PRO A 90 12.15 24.09 -8.04
CA PRO A 90 11.55 25.22 -8.75
C PRO A 90 11.81 25.25 -10.28
N ASN A 91 12.34 24.18 -10.90
CA ASN A 91 12.74 24.12 -12.31
C ASN A 91 13.71 25.26 -12.69
N ALA A 92 14.57 25.65 -11.75
CA ALA A 92 15.58 26.67 -11.95
C ALA A 92 16.96 26.13 -11.49
N PRO A 93 18.00 26.17 -12.34
CA PRO A 93 19.29 25.59 -12.00
C PRO A 93 19.89 26.23 -10.73
N GLY A 94 20.44 25.40 -9.83
CA GLY A 94 21.23 25.89 -8.70
C GLY A 94 20.42 26.45 -7.51
N VAL A 95 19.08 26.47 -7.57
CA VAL A 95 18.23 26.89 -6.44
C VAL A 95 17.47 25.73 -5.77
N ASN A 96 17.59 24.53 -6.32
CA ASN A 96 16.98 23.31 -5.80
C ASN A 96 17.57 22.97 -4.42
N LYS A 97 16.69 22.57 -3.49
CA LYS A 97 17.04 22.46 -2.08
C LYS A 97 16.05 21.64 -1.27
N ILE A 98 16.47 21.28 -0.07
CA ILE A 98 15.56 20.89 1.00
C ILE A 98 15.29 22.11 1.87
N ILE A 99 14.02 22.33 2.19
CA ILE A 99 13.61 23.28 3.25
C ILE A 99 12.99 22.52 4.41
N ARG A 100 12.86 23.21 5.55
CA ARG A 100 12.00 22.79 6.65
C ARG A 100 11.12 23.93 7.14
N LEU A 101 10.01 23.60 7.79
CA LEU A 101 9.19 24.56 8.54
C LEU A 101 8.62 23.91 9.81
N ASP A 102 8.61 24.67 10.91
CA ASP A 102 7.99 24.24 12.17
C ASP A 102 6.47 24.39 12.09
N VAL A 103 5.76 23.28 11.92
CA VAL A 103 4.30 23.29 11.74
C VAL A 103 3.52 23.47 13.04
N SER A 104 4.20 23.58 14.19
CA SER A 104 3.56 23.94 15.46
C SER A 104 3.27 25.45 15.58
N GLN A 105 3.89 26.27 14.73
CA GLN A 105 3.70 27.70 14.68
C GLN A 105 2.46 28.07 13.86
N ASN A 106 1.78 29.16 14.24
CA ASN A 106 0.61 29.64 13.50
C ASN A 106 0.95 30.14 12.09
N ASN A 107 2.18 30.64 11.89
CA ASN A 107 2.68 31.11 10.60
C ASN A 107 4.10 30.57 10.37
N PRO A 108 4.23 29.30 9.98
CA PRO A 108 5.54 28.68 9.82
C PRO A 108 6.42 29.45 8.81
N VAL A 109 7.69 29.61 9.14
CA VAL A 109 8.70 30.17 8.24
C VAL A 109 9.50 29.02 7.64
N ALA A 110 9.72 29.08 6.32
CA ALA A 110 10.55 28.11 5.63
C ALA A 110 12.03 28.47 5.82
N GLU A 111 12.83 27.49 6.22
CA GLU A 111 14.28 27.59 6.39
C GLU A 111 14.97 26.65 5.41
N ASP A 112 16.04 27.12 4.77
CA ASP A 112 16.88 26.27 3.92
C ASP A 112 17.67 25.29 4.78
N VAL A 113 17.66 24.00 4.42
CA VAL A 113 18.41 22.95 5.10
C VAL A 113 19.70 22.65 4.34
N VAL A 114 19.58 22.35 3.04
CA VAL A 114 20.73 22.03 2.18
C VAL A 114 20.36 22.24 0.72
N LEU A 115 21.32 22.69 -0.09
CA LEU A 115 21.18 22.72 -1.55
C LEU A 115 21.36 21.30 -2.11
N VAL A 116 20.50 20.91 -3.04
CA VAL A 116 20.53 19.59 -3.69
C VAL A 116 19.91 19.73 -5.08
N GLN A 117 20.55 19.22 -6.12
CA GLN A 117 19.97 19.28 -7.47
C GLN A 117 18.83 18.26 -7.61
N ASP A 118 17.77 18.65 -8.29
CA ASP A 118 16.59 17.83 -8.61
C ASP A 118 16.10 16.89 -7.49
N PRO A 119 15.88 17.41 -6.25
CA PRO A 119 15.41 16.57 -5.15
C PRO A 119 13.98 16.13 -5.41
N ASN A 120 13.70 14.85 -5.18
CA ASN A 120 12.38 14.29 -5.45
C ASN A 120 11.73 13.73 -4.18
N GLY A 121 11.76 12.42 -3.97
CA GLY A 121 11.26 11.82 -2.74
C GLY A 121 12.29 11.92 -1.63
N ILE A 122 11.78 12.05 -0.40
CA ILE A 122 12.55 12.19 0.82
C ILE A 122 11.99 11.28 1.90
N ALA A 123 12.86 10.77 2.76
CA ALA A 123 12.48 9.97 3.92
C ALA A 123 13.42 10.25 5.09
N ILE A 124 12.95 10.13 6.32
CA ILE A 124 13.76 10.36 7.53
C ILE A 124 13.86 9.08 8.35
N SER A 125 15.05 8.82 8.89
CA SER A 125 15.26 7.81 9.93
C SER A 125 16.31 8.27 10.93
N GLY A 126 15.91 8.35 12.20
CA GLY A 126 16.75 8.90 13.26
C GLY A 126 17.18 10.33 12.96
N GLN A 127 18.49 10.56 12.87
CA GLN A 127 19.07 11.87 12.53
C GLN A 127 19.25 12.08 11.02
N PHE A 128 19.04 11.07 10.18
CA PHE A 128 19.35 11.17 8.76
C PHE A 128 18.10 11.45 7.92
N LEU A 129 18.22 12.43 7.03
CA LEU A 129 17.31 12.65 5.91
C LEU A 129 17.91 12.02 4.65
N TYR A 130 17.14 11.17 3.98
CA TYR A 130 17.49 10.55 2.70
C TYR A 130 16.75 11.27 1.58
N ILE A 131 17.44 11.52 0.47
CA ILE A 131 16.96 12.35 -0.64
C ILE A 131 17.29 11.63 -1.95
N SER A 132 16.27 11.37 -2.76
CA SER A 132 16.47 10.94 -4.14
C SER A 132 16.75 12.14 -5.04
N SER A 133 17.72 12.01 -5.93
CA SER A 133 18.20 13.08 -6.82
C SER A 133 18.78 12.46 -8.09
N GLY A 134 17.99 12.43 -9.16
CA GLY A 134 18.31 11.73 -10.41
C GLY A 134 18.66 10.26 -10.17
N HIS A 135 19.86 9.85 -10.58
CA HIS A 135 20.37 8.48 -10.37
C HIS A 135 20.99 8.24 -8.99
N ASN A 136 20.94 9.24 -8.10
CA ASN A 136 21.58 9.19 -6.81
C ASN A 136 20.57 9.19 -5.67
N ILE A 137 21.01 8.63 -4.54
CA ILE A 137 20.44 8.86 -3.23
C ILE A 137 21.50 9.52 -2.38
N TYR A 138 21.15 10.65 -1.77
CA TYR A 138 21.96 11.33 -0.78
C TYR A 138 21.40 11.12 0.62
N LYS A 139 22.25 11.29 1.63
CA LYS A 139 21.86 11.44 3.03
C LYS A 139 22.41 12.74 3.61
N VAL A 140 21.69 13.27 4.59
CA VAL A 140 22.02 14.51 5.31
C VAL A 140 21.85 14.24 6.80
N ASP A 141 22.85 14.58 7.61
CA ASP A 141 22.77 14.49 9.06
C ASP A 141 22.12 15.76 9.64
N LEU A 142 20.88 15.63 10.09
CA LEU A 142 20.06 16.72 10.65
C LEU A 142 20.47 17.12 12.07
N SER A 143 21.40 16.41 12.70
CA SER A 143 21.96 16.82 14.00
C SER A 143 23.04 17.90 13.88
N GLN A 144 23.57 18.11 12.68
CA GLN A 144 24.61 19.09 12.40
C GLN A 144 24.02 20.50 12.30
N THR A 145 24.75 21.51 12.76
CA THR A 145 24.33 22.92 12.63
C THR A 145 24.37 23.40 11.18
N ASN A 146 25.27 22.83 10.36
CA ASN A 146 25.39 23.11 8.93
C ASN A 146 25.38 21.77 8.16
N PRO A 147 24.20 21.18 7.93
CA PRO A 147 24.11 19.88 7.27
C PRO A 147 24.65 19.93 5.85
N SER A 148 25.40 18.90 5.45
CA SER A 148 25.94 18.75 4.10
C SER A 148 25.45 17.46 3.45
N LEU A 149 25.28 17.47 2.13
CA LEU A 149 24.97 16.27 1.35
C LEU A 149 26.11 15.25 1.40
N GLN A 150 25.75 13.99 1.63
CA GLN A 150 26.65 12.84 1.52
C GLN A 150 26.02 11.85 0.53
N LEU A 151 26.79 11.39 -0.46
CA LEU A 151 26.31 10.37 -1.39
C LEU A 151 26.13 9.05 -0.64
N LEU A 152 24.94 8.46 -0.73
CA LEU A 152 24.64 7.12 -0.20
C LEU A 152 24.75 6.06 -1.30
N ALA A 153 24.10 6.31 -2.45
CA ALA A 153 24.07 5.40 -3.59
C ALA A 153 23.99 6.20 -4.91
N SER A 154 24.47 5.61 -5.99
CA SER A 154 24.53 6.24 -7.34
C SER A 154 24.11 5.29 -8.45
N ASP A 155 23.34 4.26 -8.11
CA ASP A 155 22.94 3.16 -8.99
C ASP A 155 21.42 3.10 -9.20
N MET A 156 20.67 4.17 -8.92
CA MET A 156 19.24 4.25 -9.27
C MET A 156 19.04 4.22 -10.78
N GLY A 157 17.99 3.53 -11.24
CA GLY A 157 17.64 3.38 -12.64
C GLY A 157 17.07 4.65 -13.28
N SER A 158 16.47 4.50 -14.46
CA SER A 158 15.84 5.60 -15.19
C SER A 158 14.59 6.04 -14.43
N VAL A 159 14.60 7.27 -13.94
CA VAL A 159 13.52 7.81 -13.13
C VAL A 159 12.46 8.42 -14.05
N PHE A 160 11.27 7.81 -14.10
CA PHE A 160 10.07 8.42 -14.67
C PHE A 160 9.10 8.72 -13.53
N GLY A 161 8.94 9.99 -13.17
CA GLY A 161 8.07 10.44 -12.09
C GLY A 161 8.79 10.61 -10.75
N THR A 162 8.12 10.27 -9.65
CA THR A 162 8.67 10.38 -8.29
C THR A 162 9.41 9.12 -7.88
N VAL A 163 10.52 9.29 -7.16
CA VAL A 163 11.19 8.19 -6.46
C VAL A 163 10.67 8.21 -5.03
N GLY A 164 9.64 7.41 -4.76
CA GLY A 164 9.16 7.18 -3.40
C GLY A 164 10.28 6.57 -2.55
N LEU A 165 10.47 7.11 -1.35
CA LEU A 165 11.42 6.60 -0.36
C LEU A 165 10.68 6.21 0.92
N ALA A 166 11.01 5.07 1.50
CA ALA A 166 10.49 4.65 2.80
C ALA A 166 11.59 3.95 3.60
N VAL A 167 11.60 4.10 4.92
CA VAL A 167 12.56 3.40 5.79
C VAL A 167 11.84 2.39 6.65
N LYS A 168 12.37 1.15 6.69
CA LYS A 168 11.87 0.08 7.56
C LYS A 168 13.00 -0.88 7.91
N ASP A 169 13.06 -1.29 9.17
CA ASP A 169 13.96 -2.34 9.68
C ASP A 169 15.44 -2.16 9.30
N GLY A 170 15.94 -0.93 9.34
CA GLY A 170 17.33 -0.61 8.98
C GLY A 170 17.62 -0.56 7.48
N TYR A 171 16.59 -0.65 6.64
CA TYR A 171 16.70 -0.52 5.18
C TYR A 171 15.99 0.73 4.67
N LEU A 172 16.60 1.40 3.71
CA LEU A 172 15.93 2.39 2.86
C LEU A 172 15.40 1.68 1.63
N PHE A 173 14.08 1.73 1.44
CA PHE A 173 13.40 1.27 0.25
C PHE A 173 13.20 2.42 -0.72
N ALA A 174 13.26 2.11 -2.02
CA ALA A 174 13.02 3.07 -3.09
C ALA A 174 12.21 2.44 -4.22
N SER A 175 11.31 3.21 -4.83
CA SER A 175 10.78 2.86 -6.15
C SER A 175 11.83 3.17 -7.22
N ASP A 176 12.18 2.15 -8.00
CA ASP A 176 13.23 2.22 -9.03
C ASP A 176 12.68 1.69 -10.35
N SER A 177 12.17 2.61 -11.18
CA SER A 177 11.50 2.33 -12.45
C SER A 177 10.31 1.34 -12.33
N ASN A 178 10.58 0.04 -12.47
CA ASN A 178 9.59 -1.04 -12.37
C ASN A 178 9.89 -2.03 -11.25
N LYS A 179 10.65 -1.59 -10.24
CA LYS A 179 11.13 -2.42 -9.13
C LYS A 179 10.96 -1.68 -7.81
N LEU A 180 10.79 -2.46 -6.76
CA LEU A 180 11.07 -2.03 -5.41
C LEU A 180 12.49 -2.48 -5.09
N VAL A 181 13.34 -1.56 -4.67
CA VAL A 181 14.72 -1.84 -4.28
C VAL A 181 14.97 -1.42 -2.84
N LYS A 182 16.03 -1.92 -2.23
CA LYS A 182 16.46 -1.53 -0.88
C LYS A 182 17.96 -1.38 -0.75
N TYR A 183 18.36 -0.59 0.25
CA TYR A 183 19.73 -0.29 0.65
C TYR A 183 19.88 -0.50 2.16
N ASP A 184 20.94 -1.20 2.59
CA ASP A 184 21.24 -1.43 4.01
C ASP A 184 21.83 -0.17 4.66
N LEU A 185 21.09 0.44 5.59
CA LEU A 185 21.51 1.70 6.22
C LEU A 185 22.61 1.55 7.25
N SER A 186 23.00 0.32 7.60
CA SER A 186 24.20 0.08 8.42
C SER A 186 25.50 0.29 7.63
N GLN A 187 25.41 0.33 6.30
CA GLN A 187 26.55 0.49 5.40
C GLN A 187 26.70 1.95 4.97
N ASN A 188 27.94 2.43 4.87
CA ASN A 188 28.20 3.79 4.37
C ASN A 188 28.02 3.93 2.85
N SER A 189 28.16 2.83 2.11
CA SER A 189 27.99 2.76 0.66
C SER A 189 27.26 1.47 0.31
N PRO A 190 25.95 1.39 0.62
CA PRO A 190 25.17 0.18 0.40
C PRO A 190 25.03 -0.14 -1.09
N THR A 191 25.01 -1.43 -1.41
CA THR A 191 24.66 -1.92 -2.74
C THR A 191 23.15 -2.04 -2.90
N LYS A 192 22.61 -1.65 -4.05
CA LYS A 192 21.19 -1.84 -4.37
C LYS A 192 20.80 -3.31 -4.41
N ILE A 193 19.76 -3.67 -3.67
CA ILE A 193 19.14 -5.00 -3.68
C ILE A 193 17.73 -4.89 -4.25
N THR A 194 17.39 -5.69 -5.26
CA THR A 194 16.00 -5.77 -5.75
C THR A 194 15.16 -6.60 -4.78
N VAL A 195 14.07 -6.00 -4.27
CA VAL A 195 13.08 -6.66 -3.40
C VAL A 195 12.00 -7.32 -4.26
N ALA A 196 11.48 -6.56 -5.23
CA ALA A 196 10.44 -7.01 -6.14
C ALA A 196 10.65 -6.39 -7.53
N ALA A 197 10.26 -7.13 -8.57
CA ALA A 197 10.35 -6.70 -9.96
C ALA A 197 8.99 -6.80 -10.66
N ASN A 198 8.91 -6.28 -11.89
CA ASN A 198 7.68 -6.25 -12.68
C ASN A 198 6.55 -5.46 -11.98
N LEU A 199 6.93 -4.36 -11.34
CA LEU A 199 6.05 -3.39 -10.69
C LEU A 199 5.94 -2.14 -11.58
N PRO A 200 5.22 -2.20 -12.72
CA PRO A 200 5.22 -1.09 -13.66
C PRO A 200 4.72 0.19 -12.99
N LEU A 201 5.49 1.27 -13.18
CA LEU A 201 5.12 2.64 -12.84
C LEU A 201 4.74 2.84 -11.37
N ILE A 202 5.39 2.13 -10.45
CA ILE A 202 5.30 2.47 -9.03
C ILE A 202 5.94 3.84 -8.78
N GLN A 203 5.30 4.65 -7.95
CA GLN A 203 5.64 6.04 -7.67
C GLN A 203 5.97 6.17 -6.18
N GLY A 204 5.13 6.86 -5.39
CA GLY A 204 5.23 6.92 -3.95
C GLY A 204 5.11 5.55 -3.29
N ILE A 205 5.85 5.37 -2.21
CA ILE A 205 5.81 4.17 -1.38
C ILE A 205 5.74 4.54 0.09
N VAL A 206 5.10 3.71 0.89
CA VAL A 206 5.06 3.84 2.35
C VAL A 206 5.27 2.46 2.98
N ALA A 207 6.04 2.42 4.07
CA ALA A 207 6.26 1.20 4.82
C ALA A 207 5.05 0.89 5.71
N SER A 208 4.64 -0.38 5.77
CA SER A 208 3.68 -0.79 6.80
C SER A 208 4.33 -0.63 8.19
N PRO A 209 3.65 0.00 9.17
CA PRO A 209 4.18 0.20 10.52
C PRO A 209 4.48 -1.11 11.26
N ASP A 210 3.61 -2.10 11.11
CA ASP A 210 3.56 -3.33 11.92
C ASP A 210 3.82 -4.60 11.11
N GLU A 211 3.54 -4.58 9.80
CA GLU A 211 3.70 -5.75 8.94
C GLU A 211 4.95 -5.64 8.05
N ASN A 212 5.39 -6.77 7.47
CA ASN A 212 6.57 -6.84 6.60
C ASN A 212 6.25 -6.46 5.13
N TYR A 213 5.56 -5.35 4.94
CA TYR A 213 5.10 -4.87 3.63
C TYR A 213 5.59 -3.46 3.30
N ILE A 214 5.76 -3.21 2.01
CA ILE A 214 5.72 -1.88 1.41
C ILE A 214 4.41 -1.73 0.65
N TYR A 215 3.71 -0.63 0.83
CA TYR A 215 2.61 -0.23 -0.03
C TYR A 215 3.11 0.75 -1.09
N ALA A 216 2.65 0.61 -2.32
CA ALA A 216 3.08 1.43 -3.45
C ALA A 216 1.88 1.97 -4.21
N ALA A 217 1.87 3.27 -4.49
CA ALA A 217 1.03 3.85 -5.53
C ALA A 217 1.64 3.51 -6.89
N SER A 218 0.81 3.16 -7.88
CA SER A 218 1.24 2.98 -9.27
C SER A 218 0.44 3.90 -10.19
N TYR A 219 1.12 4.45 -11.20
CA TYR A 219 0.54 5.25 -12.27
C TYR A 219 0.21 4.36 -13.46
N SER A 220 -1.02 4.41 -14.01
CA SER A 220 -1.44 3.69 -15.21
C SER A 220 -1.32 2.15 -15.14
N PRO A 221 -2.28 1.45 -14.50
CA PRO A 221 -3.47 1.99 -13.85
C PRO A 221 -3.19 2.53 -12.44
N SER A 222 -3.94 3.56 -12.05
CA SER A 222 -3.94 4.16 -10.70
C SER A 222 -4.37 3.15 -9.65
N THR A 223 -3.37 2.52 -9.01
CA THR A 223 -3.56 1.39 -8.11
C THR A 223 -2.70 1.48 -6.87
N ILE A 224 -3.17 0.87 -5.78
CA ILE A 224 -2.38 0.61 -4.59
C ILE A 224 -1.99 -0.86 -4.59
N LYS A 225 -0.69 -1.14 -4.47
CA LYS A 225 -0.15 -2.49 -4.36
C LYS A 225 0.47 -2.69 -2.98
N ARG A 226 0.30 -3.88 -2.41
CA ARG A 226 1.09 -4.38 -1.29
C ARG A 226 2.22 -5.24 -1.82
N ILE A 227 3.42 -5.05 -1.32
CA ILE A 227 4.61 -5.83 -1.68
C ILE A 227 5.17 -6.45 -0.41
N ASP A 228 5.23 -7.78 -0.36
CA ASP A 228 5.87 -8.53 0.71
C ASP A 228 7.39 -8.43 0.60
N ILE A 229 8.02 -7.91 1.65
CA ILE A 229 9.45 -7.61 1.65
C ILE A 229 10.30 -8.89 1.63
N ALA A 230 9.80 -9.99 2.20
CA ALA A 230 10.54 -11.25 2.30
C ALA A 230 10.51 -12.05 1.00
N SER A 231 9.34 -12.12 0.36
CA SER A 231 9.10 -12.93 -0.84
C SER A 231 9.14 -12.13 -2.14
N GLY A 232 9.08 -10.80 -2.07
CA GLY A 232 8.99 -9.91 -3.23
C GLY A 232 7.65 -10.00 -3.97
N GLN A 233 6.67 -10.75 -3.45
CA GLN A 233 5.37 -10.90 -4.08
C GLN A 233 4.54 -9.63 -3.93
N SER A 234 3.86 -9.23 -5.01
CA SER A 234 2.97 -8.08 -5.01
C SER A 234 1.52 -8.48 -5.17
N GLN A 235 0.64 -7.74 -4.49
CA GLN A 235 -0.81 -7.92 -4.54
C GLN A 235 -1.49 -6.57 -4.77
N LEU A 236 -2.45 -6.52 -5.68
CA LEU A 236 -3.34 -5.37 -5.85
C LEU A 236 -4.26 -5.25 -4.63
N LEU A 237 -4.29 -4.10 -3.98
CA LEU A 237 -5.20 -3.82 -2.86
C LEU A 237 -6.38 -2.94 -3.26
N ALA A 238 -6.15 -1.99 -4.18
CA ALA A 238 -7.14 -1.01 -4.55
C ALA A 238 -6.88 -0.47 -5.95
N SER A 239 -7.96 -0.17 -6.67
CA SER A 239 -7.94 0.71 -7.84
C SER A 239 -8.62 2.03 -7.51
N ILE A 240 -8.03 3.14 -7.96
CA ILE A 240 -8.52 4.50 -7.71
C ILE A 240 -8.77 5.15 -9.06
N SER A 241 -9.97 5.67 -9.26
CA SER A 241 -10.39 6.28 -10.53
C SER A 241 -9.86 7.72 -10.67
N VAL A 242 -8.55 7.87 -10.70
CA VAL A 242 -7.83 9.13 -10.91
C VAL A 242 -6.80 8.99 -12.03
N PRO A 243 -6.49 10.05 -12.78
CA PRO A 243 -5.50 9.99 -13.87
C PRO A 243 -4.12 9.58 -13.39
N THR A 244 -3.60 10.20 -12.32
CA THR A 244 -2.18 10.07 -11.97
C THR A 244 -1.97 9.93 -10.46
N LEU A 245 -2.11 8.70 -9.96
CA LEU A 245 -1.76 8.38 -8.57
C LEU A 245 -0.26 8.58 -8.34
N TRP A 246 0.09 9.42 -7.37
CA TRP A 246 1.46 9.92 -7.24
C TRP A 246 2.13 9.49 -5.95
N ASP A 247 1.63 9.96 -4.81
CA ASP A 247 2.16 9.62 -3.50
C ASP A 247 1.16 8.85 -2.65
N ILE A 248 1.65 8.21 -1.58
CA ILE A 248 0.86 7.37 -0.69
C ILE A 248 1.30 7.50 0.76
N GLU A 249 0.33 7.59 1.65
CA GLU A 249 0.50 7.46 3.09
C GLU A 249 -0.46 6.40 3.64
N PHE A 250 -0.08 5.78 4.75
CA PHE A 250 -0.87 4.72 5.38
C PHE A 250 -0.98 4.92 6.88
N ARG A 251 -2.20 4.86 7.40
CA ARG A 251 -2.47 4.89 8.84
C ARG A 251 -3.76 4.15 9.17
N ASP A 252 -3.72 3.33 10.22
CA ASP A 252 -4.91 2.68 10.79
C ASP A 252 -5.79 1.95 9.77
N GLY A 253 -5.15 1.24 8.83
CA GLY A 253 -5.86 0.51 7.77
C GLY A 253 -6.38 1.38 6.64
N ILE A 254 -6.04 2.67 6.60
CA ILE A 254 -6.49 3.63 5.60
C ILE A 254 -5.29 4.11 4.78
N PHE A 255 -5.45 4.08 3.46
CA PHE A 255 -4.54 4.71 2.52
C PHE A 255 -4.98 6.13 2.20
N TYR A 256 -4.02 7.04 2.11
CA TYR A 256 -4.20 8.38 1.57
C TYR A 256 -3.32 8.52 0.35
N THR A 257 -3.86 8.98 -0.76
CA THR A 257 -3.10 9.08 -2.01
C THR A 257 -3.35 10.39 -2.72
N THR A 258 -2.31 10.96 -3.31
CA THR A 258 -2.42 12.15 -4.15
C THR A 258 -2.65 11.79 -5.61
N ASN A 259 -3.39 12.66 -6.28
CA ASN A 259 -3.53 12.66 -7.73
C ASN A 259 -2.76 13.85 -8.29
N LEU A 260 -1.60 13.60 -8.91
CA LEU A 260 -0.76 14.67 -9.43
C LEU A 260 -1.53 15.54 -10.42
N GLU A 261 -2.27 14.99 -11.37
CA GLU A 261 -2.89 15.78 -12.43
C GLU A 261 -4.24 16.40 -12.05
N GLY A 262 -4.98 15.76 -11.16
CA GLY A 262 -6.32 16.23 -10.76
C GLY A 262 -6.40 16.89 -9.39
N GLY A 263 -5.29 16.99 -8.65
CA GLY A 263 -5.22 17.72 -7.37
C GLY A 263 -6.00 17.11 -6.21
N GLN A 264 -6.49 15.90 -6.38
CA GLN A 264 -7.31 15.22 -5.39
C GLN A 264 -6.42 14.49 -4.39
N VAL A 265 -6.83 14.50 -3.12
CA VAL A 265 -6.38 13.51 -2.15
C VAL A 265 -7.53 12.58 -1.84
N THR A 266 -7.30 11.29 -2.06
CA THR A 266 -8.28 10.23 -1.87
C THR A 266 -7.91 9.41 -0.65
N GLN A 267 -8.88 9.27 0.25
CA GLN A 267 -8.88 8.29 1.32
C GLN A 267 -9.45 6.97 0.78
N THR A 268 -8.70 5.89 0.94
CA THR A 268 -9.13 4.54 0.54
C THR A 268 -9.04 3.63 1.74
N SER A 269 -10.17 3.07 2.17
CA SER A 269 -10.15 2.02 3.20
C SER A 269 -9.37 0.84 2.64
N GLY A 270 -8.25 0.49 3.28
CA GLY A 270 -7.51 -0.71 2.96
C GLY A 270 -8.45 -1.89 3.12
N ALA A 271 -8.55 -2.72 2.09
CA ALA A 271 -9.13 -4.03 2.27
C ALA A 271 -8.26 -4.75 3.29
N LEU A 272 -8.68 -4.78 4.57
CA LEU A 272 -8.23 -5.81 5.50
C LEU A 272 -8.51 -7.12 4.77
N SER A 273 -7.44 -7.72 4.26
CA SER A 273 -7.52 -8.74 3.24
C SER A 273 -8.42 -9.88 3.74
N LEU A 274 -9.65 -9.96 3.21
CA LEU A 274 -10.04 -11.24 2.66
C LEU A 274 -9.10 -11.41 1.48
N SER A 275 -8.32 -12.47 1.50
CA SER A 275 -7.72 -12.97 0.28
C SER A 275 -8.85 -13.12 -0.73
N GLU A 276 -9.02 -12.15 -1.63
CA GLU A 276 -9.69 -12.41 -2.90
C GLU A 276 -8.80 -13.43 -3.58
N ASN A 277 -9.11 -14.68 -3.27
CA ASN A 277 -8.66 -15.82 -4.01
C ASN A 277 -9.19 -15.56 -5.41
N GLU A 278 -8.30 -15.12 -6.30
CA GLU A 278 -8.44 -15.27 -7.75
C GLU A 278 -9.35 -16.48 -7.96
N LEU A 279 -10.53 -16.27 -8.56
CA LEU A 279 -11.50 -17.32 -8.90
C LEU A 279 -10.81 -18.33 -9.83
N SER A 280 -9.95 -19.13 -9.24
CA SER A 280 -9.44 -20.38 -9.72
C SER A 280 -10.70 -21.21 -9.91
N ARG A 281 -10.88 -21.67 -11.15
CA ARG A 281 -11.87 -22.67 -11.52
C ARG A 281 -12.11 -23.60 -10.35
N THR A 282 -13.37 -23.85 -9.99
CA THR A 282 -13.70 -24.67 -8.83
C THR A 282 -13.07 -26.05 -8.98
N ASN A 283 -11.92 -26.27 -8.34
CA ASN A 283 -11.15 -27.52 -8.33
C ASN A 283 -11.90 -28.69 -7.68
N VAL A 284 -13.10 -28.45 -7.15
CA VAL A 284 -13.87 -29.39 -6.35
C VAL A 284 -15.36 -29.25 -6.72
N TYR A 285 -15.96 -30.27 -7.33
CA TYR A 285 -17.35 -30.22 -7.81
C TYR A 285 -18.00 -31.61 -7.91
N PRO A 286 -19.33 -31.74 -7.90
CA PRO A 286 -20.29 -30.70 -7.56
C PRO A 286 -20.26 -30.42 -6.05
N ASN A 287 -20.47 -29.17 -5.65
CA ASN A 287 -20.68 -28.81 -4.25
C ASN A 287 -21.93 -27.93 -4.18
N PRO A 288 -23.08 -28.42 -3.65
CA PRO A 288 -23.25 -29.68 -2.90
C PRO A 288 -23.12 -30.97 -3.72
N ALA A 289 -22.61 -32.04 -3.10
CA ALA A 289 -22.45 -33.38 -3.68
C ALA A 289 -23.50 -34.36 -3.15
N GLU A 290 -23.98 -35.26 -4.02
CA GLU A 290 -24.81 -36.40 -3.61
C GLU A 290 -23.95 -37.52 -3.06
N ASN A 291 -23.11 -38.15 -3.88
CA ASN A 291 -22.23 -39.23 -3.40
C ASN A 291 -20.77 -38.99 -3.79
N ILE A 292 -20.52 -38.47 -4.99
CA ILE A 292 -19.16 -38.30 -5.49
C ILE A 292 -18.81 -36.82 -5.58
N LEU A 293 -17.59 -36.49 -5.15
CA LEU A 293 -16.99 -35.17 -5.29
C LEU A 293 -15.71 -35.29 -6.13
N HIS A 294 -15.71 -34.65 -7.29
CA HIS A 294 -14.57 -34.63 -8.22
C HIS A 294 -13.54 -33.57 -7.83
N LEU A 295 -12.28 -33.88 -8.10
CA LEU A 295 -11.10 -33.05 -7.88
C LEU A 295 -10.43 -32.74 -9.22
N GLU A 296 -10.30 -31.46 -9.54
CA GLU A 296 -9.60 -30.96 -10.73
C GLU A 296 -8.41 -30.09 -10.29
N ASN A 297 -7.23 -30.28 -10.88
CA ASN A 297 -6.02 -29.50 -10.58
C ASN A 297 -5.62 -29.45 -9.09
N CYS A 298 -6.03 -30.44 -8.30
CA CYS A 298 -5.70 -30.56 -6.89
C CYS A 298 -5.65 -32.03 -6.46
N THR A 299 -5.12 -32.28 -5.25
CA THR A 299 -5.02 -33.60 -4.64
C THR A 299 -5.68 -33.58 -3.25
N PHE A 300 -6.33 -34.69 -2.88
CA PHE A 300 -6.93 -34.88 -1.56
C PHE A 300 -5.86 -34.97 -0.47
N GLU A 301 -6.04 -34.26 0.65
CA GLU A 301 -5.23 -34.47 1.86
C GLU A 301 -6.04 -35.10 3.00
N ALA A 302 -7.20 -34.54 3.31
CA ALA A 302 -8.05 -35.01 4.41
C ALA A 302 -9.47 -34.47 4.28
N LEU A 303 -10.43 -35.19 4.87
CA LEU A 303 -11.78 -34.69 5.10
C LEU A 303 -12.03 -34.63 6.61
N TYR A 304 -12.64 -33.54 7.08
CA TYR A 304 -13.00 -33.36 8.48
C TYR A 304 -14.50 -33.12 8.63
N ASP A 305 -15.07 -33.59 9.73
CA ASP A 305 -16.37 -33.11 10.19
C ASP A 305 -16.26 -31.68 10.78
N VAL A 306 -17.40 -31.07 11.12
CA VAL A 306 -17.44 -29.71 11.70
C VAL A 306 -16.79 -29.60 13.08
N ARG A 307 -16.46 -30.73 13.73
CA ARG A 307 -15.77 -30.79 15.01
C ARG A 307 -14.25 -30.97 14.84
N GLY A 308 -13.77 -31.07 13.59
CA GLY A 308 -12.36 -31.28 13.27
C GLY A 308 -11.91 -32.73 13.33
N VAL A 309 -12.84 -33.69 13.40
CA VAL A 309 -12.50 -35.13 13.37
C VAL A 309 -12.27 -35.57 11.93
N VAL A 310 -11.15 -36.26 11.68
CA VAL A 310 -10.81 -36.81 10.37
C VAL A 310 -11.78 -37.94 9.99
N MET A 311 -12.31 -37.89 8.78
CA MET A 311 -13.22 -38.88 8.22
C MET A 311 -12.45 -39.86 7.32
N GLU A 312 -12.63 -41.16 7.56
CA GLU A 312 -12.13 -42.20 6.67
C GLU A 312 -13.13 -42.45 5.54
N ILE A 313 -12.68 -42.24 4.29
CA ILE A 313 -13.51 -42.36 3.09
C ILE A 313 -12.71 -42.94 1.93
N PRO A 314 -13.35 -43.61 0.96
CA PRO A 314 -12.69 -44.01 -0.26
C PRO A 314 -12.28 -42.79 -1.10
N VAL A 315 -11.03 -42.75 -1.53
CA VAL A 315 -10.47 -41.68 -2.36
C VAL A 315 -9.79 -42.28 -3.58
N SER A 316 -10.03 -41.67 -4.74
CA SER A 316 -9.36 -41.96 -6.00
C SER A 316 -8.54 -40.74 -6.46
N ALA A 317 -7.84 -40.86 -7.58
CA ALA A 317 -6.96 -39.79 -8.08
C ALA A 317 -7.69 -38.47 -8.36
N ASP A 318 -8.95 -38.53 -8.83
CA ASP A 318 -9.74 -37.39 -9.29
C ASP A 318 -11.12 -37.29 -8.62
N SER A 319 -11.41 -38.13 -7.62
CA SER A 319 -12.69 -38.08 -6.91
C SER A 319 -12.67 -38.70 -5.51
N ILE A 320 -13.65 -38.30 -4.71
CA ILE A 320 -13.88 -38.71 -3.33
C ILE A 320 -15.29 -39.28 -3.22
N ASP A 321 -15.44 -40.44 -2.58
CA ASP A 321 -16.74 -41.06 -2.28
C ASP A 321 -17.23 -40.66 -0.88
N LEU A 322 -18.34 -39.93 -0.85
CA LEU A 322 -19.02 -39.42 0.34
C LEU A 322 -20.27 -40.25 0.69
N SER A 323 -20.53 -41.37 0.02
CA SER A 323 -21.75 -42.18 0.21
C SER A 323 -21.92 -42.71 1.62
N SER A 324 -20.83 -42.94 2.35
CA SER A 324 -20.81 -43.38 3.75
C SER A 324 -21.13 -42.27 4.75
N LEU A 325 -21.15 -41.01 4.32
CA LEU A 325 -21.31 -39.84 5.17
C LEU A 325 -22.77 -39.42 5.28
N SER A 326 -23.17 -38.98 6.48
CA SER A 326 -24.48 -38.33 6.67
C SER A 326 -24.55 -36.99 5.95
N THR A 327 -25.75 -36.61 5.49
CA THR A 327 -26.06 -35.26 5.00
C THR A 327 -25.55 -34.21 5.99
N GLY A 328 -24.79 -33.24 5.49
CA GLY A 328 -24.13 -32.27 6.37
C GLY A 328 -22.99 -31.51 5.71
N VAL A 329 -22.35 -30.66 6.52
CA VAL A 329 -21.20 -29.86 6.12
C VAL A 329 -19.91 -30.57 6.53
N TYR A 330 -18.93 -30.59 5.64
CA TYR A 330 -17.59 -31.12 5.89
C TYR A 330 -16.52 -30.13 5.43
N LEU A 331 -15.33 -30.24 5.98
CA LEU A 331 -14.16 -29.46 5.59
C LEU A 331 -13.20 -30.36 4.82
N LEU A 332 -13.04 -30.09 3.53
CA LEU A 332 -12.15 -30.80 2.65
C LEU A 332 -10.82 -30.07 2.56
N LYS A 333 -9.72 -30.72 2.96
CA LYS A 333 -8.37 -30.22 2.77
C LYS A 333 -7.77 -30.78 1.50
N ILE A 334 -7.28 -29.90 0.63
CA ILE A 334 -6.68 -30.23 -0.65
C ILE A 334 -5.34 -29.53 -0.83
N ARG A 335 -4.51 -30.06 -1.72
CA ARG A 335 -3.28 -29.42 -2.18
C ARG A 335 -3.39 -29.07 -3.65
N THR A 336 -3.19 -27.80 -3.97
CA THR A 336 -3.05 -27.28 -5.34
C THR A 336 -1.56 -27.14 -5.69
N SER A 337 -1.24 -26.73 -6.92
CA SER A 337 0.14 -26.44 -7.33
C SER A 337 0.77 -25.26 -6.58
N LYS A 338 -0.04 -24.42 -5.91
CA LYS A 338 0.41 -23.20 -5.23
C LYS A 338 0.39 -23.32 -3.71
N ALA A 339 -0.61 -23.99 -3.15
CA ALA A 339 -0.85 -23.99 -1.71
C ALA A 339 -1.67 -25.20 -1.23
N VAL A 340 -1.74 -25.35 0.09
CA VAL A 340 -2.70 -26.23 0.75
C VAL A 340 -3.91 -25.39 1.16
N GLU A 341 -5.10 -25.83 0.78
CA GLU A 341 -6.36 -25.11 0.99
C GLU A 341 -7.36 -25.98 1.75
N THR A 342 -8.22 -25.36 2.54
CA THR A 342 -9.39 -26.04 3.15
C THR A 342 -10.66 -25.46 2.56
N ARG A 343 -11.53 -26.32 2.02
CA ARG A 343 -12.80 -25.95 1.39
C ARG A 343 -13.98 -26.55 2.13
N ARG A 344 -15.02 -25.74 2.32
CA ARG A 344 -16.30 -26.22 2.84
C ARG A 344 -17.06 -26.96 1.75
N ILE A 345 -17.44 -28.21 2.02
CA ILE A 345 -18.28 -29.02 1.13
C ILE A 345 -19.60 -29.39 1.81
N VAL A 346 -20.64 -29.64 1.01
CA VAL A 346 -21.97 -30.03 1.49
C VAL A 346 -22.35 -31.38 0.89
N LYS A 347 -22.60 -32.38 1.75
CA LYS A 347 -23.20 -33.67 1.39
C LYS A 347 -24.71 -33.55 1.50
N LYS A 348 -25.44 -33.91 0.43
CA LYS A 348 -26.91 -33.98 0.42
C LYS A 348 -27.42 -35.32 0.89
#